data_AF-A0AAD0WHR0-F1
#
_entry.id   AF-A0AAD0WHR0-F1
#
_cell.length_a   1.000
_cell.length_b   1.000
_cell.length_c   1.000
_cell.angle_alpha   90.00
_cell.angle_beta   90.00
_cell.angle_gamma   90.00
#
_symmetry.space_group_name_H-M   'P 1'
#
loop_
_entity.id
_entity.type
_entity.pdbx_description
1 polymer ?
#
loop_
_entity_poly.entity_id
_entity_poly.type
_entity_poly.pdbx_seq_one_letter_code
_entity_poly.pdbx_strand_id
1 'polypeptide(L)'
;MRILPTAACVLIGTIIGGLGFYTLENIKMPRVHKLQFPLALSGGTSNGPISILPKGTSLYYDQAFPEGFVRYKIYINVEGVKLESQEATEKFWIDPLTAFPFDRDSLQKLIRDYPITKDDLAAILRSGIISKQDIRDLLTEFSQ
;
A
#
# COMPACT_ATOMS: atom_id res chain seq x y z
N MET A 1 12.14 -45.92 -38.39
CA MET A 1 11.32 -44.78 -37.92
C MET A 1 10.08 -45.33 -37.23
N ARG A 2 10.01 -45.30 -35.88
CA ARG A 2 8.78 -45.66 -35.16
C ARG A 2 7.86 -44.44 -35.17
N ILE A 3 6.81 -44.51 -35.97
CA ILE A 3 5.79 -43.47 -36.09
C ILE A 3 5.05 -43.47 -34.75
N LEU A 4 5.14 -42.38 -34.00
CA LEU A 4 4.42 -42.25 -32.73
C LEU A 4 2.92 -42.38 -33.05
N PRO A 5 2.16 -43.28 -32.39
CA PRO A 5 0.75 -43.46 -32.69
C PRO A 5 0.03 -42.13 -32.47
N THR A 6 -0.86 -41.77 -33.39
CA THR A 6 -1.64 -40.52 -33.37
C THR A 6 -2.33 -40.26 -32.03
N ALA A 7 -2.75 -41.32 -31.33
CA ALA A 7 -3.31 -41.25 -29.99
C ALA A 7 -2.34 -40.69 -28.93
N ALA A 8 -1.04 -40.97 -29.02
CA ALA A 8 -0.03 -40.44 -28.11
C ALA A 8 0.21 -38.95 -28.34
N CYS A 9 0.17 -38.47 -29.59
CA CYS A 9 0.28 -37.04 -29.89
C CYS A 9 -0.91 -36.25 -29.34
N VAL A 10 -2.13 -36.80 -29.42
CA VAL A 10 -3.34 -36.17 -28.88
C VAL A 10 -3.27 -36.07 -27.35
N LEU A 11 -2.84 -37.14 -26.66
CA LEU A 11 -2.66 -37.15 -25.21
C LEU A 11 -1.60 -36.15 -24.72
N ILE A 12 -0.49 -36.02 -25.45
CA ILE A 12 0.55 -35.05 -25.10
C ILE A 12 0.03 -33.62 -25.33
N GLY A 13 -0.72 -33.38 -26.41
CA GLY A 13 -1.33 -32.09 -26.70
C GLY A 13 -2.33 -31.65 -25.62
N THR A 14 -3.15 -32.56 -25.08
CA THR A 14 -4.10 -32.23 -24.01
C THR A 14 -3.42 -31.97 -22.67
N ILE A 15 -2.35 -32.70 -22.35
CA ILE A 15 -1.57 -32.47 -21.12
C ILE A 15 -0.86 -31.13 -21.19
N ILE A 16 -0.17 -30.81 -22.30
CA ILE A 16 0.53 -29.53 -22.47
C ILE A 16 -0.47 -28.37 -22.51
N GLY A 17 -1.58 -28.52 -23.23
CA GLY A 17 -2.64 -27.52 -23.28
C GLY A 17 -3.29 -27.27 -21.91
N GLY A 18 -3.55 -28.34 -21.14
CA GLY A 18 -4.09 -28.26 -19.79
C GLY A 18 -3.12 -27.60 -18.80
N LEU A 19 -1.82 -27.96 -18.85
CA LEU A 19 -0.79 -27.32 -18.02
C LEU A 19 -0.62 -25.83 -18.36
N GLY A 20 -0.63 -25.50 -19.65
CA GLY A 20 -0.52 -24.12 -20.15
C GLY A 20 -1.72 -23.26 -19.75
N PHE A 21 -2.94 -23.82 -19.78
CA PHE A 21 -4.14 -23.10 -19.37
C PHE A 21 -4.18 -22.87 -17.85
N TYR A 22 -3.80 -23.89 -17.06
CA TYR A 22 -3.71 -23.78 -15.60
C TYR A 22 -2.66 -22.76 -15.14
N THR A 23 -1.54 -22.66 -15.85
CA THR A 23 -0.52 -21.64 -15.55
C THR A 23 -0.97 -20.24 -15.93
N LEU A 24 -1.74 -20.07 -17.01
CA LEU A 24 -2.30 -18.77 -17.40
C LEU A 24 -3.34 -18.24 -16.40
N GLU A 25 -4.23 -19.10 -15.89
CA GLU A 25 -5.26 -18.70 -14.92
C GLU A 25 -4.68 -18.19 -13.59
N ASN A 26 -3.46 -18.62 -13.26
CA ASN A 26 -2.77 -18.21 -12.03
C ASN A 26 -2.06 -16.85 -12.15
N ILE A 27 -2.02 -16.23 -13.34
CA ILE A 27 -1.48 -14.87 -13.53
C ILE A 27 -2.62 -13.85 -13.40
N LYS A 28 -3.25 -13.79 -12.22
CA LYS A 28 -4.15 -12.66 -11.91
C LYS A 28 -3.30 -11.45 -11.57
N MET A 29 -3.36 -10.42 -12.42
CA MET A 29 -2.70 -9.14 -12.11
C MET A 29 -3.25 -8.60 -10.78
N PRO A 30 -2.38 -8.18 -9.85
CA PRO A 30 -2.83 -7.64 -8.58
C PRO A 30 -3.65 -6.37 -8.83
N ARG A 31 -4.74 -6.20 -8.08
CA ARG A 31 -5.51 -4.96 -8.12
C ARG A 31 -4.69 -3.85 -7.48
N VAL A 32 -4.53 -2.73 -8.17
CA VAL A 32 -3.74 -1.58 -7.69
C VAL A 32 -4.62 -0.36 -7.55
N HIS A 33 -4.48 0.35 -6.43
CA HIS A 33 -5.07 1.65 -6.22
C HIS A 33 -3.98 2.72 -6.12
N LYS A 34 -4.09 3.77 -6.95
CA LYS A 34 -3.18 4.91 -6.92
C LYS A 34 -3.76 5.98 -6.03
N LEU A 35 -3.06 6.34 -4.95
CA LEU A 35 -3.55 7.34 -4.01
C LEU A 35 -3.79 8.69 -4.69
N GLN A 36 -5.00 9.22 -4.52
CA GLN A 36 -5.38 10.55 -5.02
C GLN A 36 -5.03 11.66 -4.03
N PHE A 37 -4.96 11.31 -2.75
CA PHE A 37 -4.65 12.20 -1.63
C PHE A 37 -3.66 11.47 -0.70
N PRO A 38 -2.83 12.22 0.05
CA PRO A 38 -1.94 11.59 1.02
C PRO A 38 -2.74 10.99 2.19
N LEU A 39 -2.19 9.97 2.83
CA LEU A 39 -2.74 9.35 4.03
C LEU A 39 -1.78 9.54 5.20
N ALA A 40 -2.33 9.70 6.40
CA ALA A 40 -1.57 9.61 7.63
C ALA A 40 -1.33 8.13 7.98
N LEU A 41 -0.13 7.82 8.44
CA LEU A 41 0.25 6.50 8.94
C LEU A 41 0.34 6.54 10.47
N SER A 42 -0.25 5.54 11.10
CA SER A 42 -0.10 5.26 12.54
C SER A 42 0.11 3.77 12.77
N GLY A 43 0.60 3.40 13.94
CA GLY A 43 0.88 2.02 14.31
C GLY A 43 2.36 1.67 14.28
N GLY A 44 2.66 0.40 14.60
CA GLY A 44 3.99 -0.04 15.02
C GLY A 44 4.12 -0.04 16.55
N THR A 45 5.07 -0.83 17.07
CA THR A 45 5.37 -0.96 18.51
C THR A 45 5.82 0.33 19.22
N SER A 46 5.97 1.45 18.51
CA SER A 46 6.35 2.74 19.08
C SER A 46 5.30 3.82 18.80
N ASN A 47 5.04 4.69 19.78
CA ASN A 47 4.39 6.01 19.61
C ASN A 47 5.26 6.93 18.72
N GLY A 48 5.55 6.50 17.49
CA GLY A 48 6.35 7.24 16.53
C GLY A 48 5.58 8.44 15.99
N PRO A 49 6.29 9.44 15.45
CA PRO A 49 5.66 10.59 14.81
C PRO A 49 4.76 10.14 13.65
N ILE A 50 3.66 10.86 13.44
CA ILE A 50 2.76 10.62 12.31
C ILE A 50 3.57 10.75 11.02
N SER A 51 3.63 9.66 10.26
CA SER A 51 4.28 9.63 8.95
C SER A 51 3.25 9.79 7.84
N ILE A 52 3.65 10.35 6.71
CA ILE A 52 2.78 10.56 5.56
C ILE A 52 3.01 9.48 4.50
N LEU A 53 1.93 8.91 3.98
CA LEU A 53 1.95 8.14 2.74
C LEU A 53 1.61 9.09 1.59
N PRO A 54 2.56 9.43 0.71
CA PRO A 54 2.37 10.50 -0.26
C PRO A 54 1.25 10.23 -1.25
N LYS A 55 0.62 11.32 -1.72
CA LYS A 55 -0.22 11.27 -2.91
C LYS A 55 0.53 10.57 -4.02
N GLY A 56 -0.14 9.65 -4.68
CA GLY A 56 0.44 8.91 -5.77
C GLY A 56 1.20 7.65 -5.35
N THR A 57 1.19 7.24 -4.10
CA THR A 57 1.66 5.90 -3.75
C THR A 57 0.73 4.84 -4.37
N SER A 58 1.32 3.76 -4.90
CA SER A 58 0.59 2.61 -5.40
C SER A 58 0.33 1.61 -4.27
N LEU A 59 -0.95 1.32 -4.02
CA LEU A 59 -1.41 0.33 -3.05
C LEU A 59 -1.82 -0.95 -3.77
N TYR A 60 -1.14 -2.05 -3.49
CA TYR A 60 -1.44 -3.35 -4.08
C TYR A 60 -2.38 -4.10 -3.15
N TYR A 61 -3.58 -4.43 -3.63
CA TYR A 61 -4.57 -5.15 -2.84
C TYR A 61 -3.99 -6.48 -2.33
N ASP A 62 -4.06 -6.70 -1.01
CA ASP A 62 -3.68 -7.96 -0.37
C ASP A 62 -4.95 -8.76 -0.04
N GLN A 63 -5.74 -8.26 0.93
CA GLN A 63 -6.97 -8.91 1.34
C GLN A 63 -7.93 -7.94 2.03
N ALA A 64 -9.23 -8.25 1.99
CA ALA A 64 -10.26 -7.58 2.76
C ALA A 64 -10.62 -8.41 4.00
N PHE A 65 -10.91 -7.73 5.09
CA PHE A 65 -11.20 -8.30 6.40
C PHE A 65 -12.69 -8.15 6.75
N PRO A 66 -13.32 -9.14 7.42
CA PRO A 66 -14.72 -9.04 7.82
C PRO A 66 -15.02 -7.89 8.78
N GLU A 67 -14.00 -7.39 9.48
CA GLU A 67 -14.04 -6.21 10.36
C GLU A 67 -14.22 -4.88 9.61
N GLY A 68 -14.19 -4.89 8.26
CA GLY A 68 -14.53 -3.74 7.43
C GLY A 68 -13.35 -2.91 6.93
N PHE A 69 -12.12 -3.40 7.07
CA PHE A 69 -10.92 -2.76 6.51
C PHE A 69 -10.27 -3.62 5.42
N VAL A 70 -9.45 -2.99 4.59
CA VAL A 70 -8.70 -3.65 3.51
C VAL A 70 -7.22 -3.44 3.75
N ARG A 71 -6.44 -4.53 3.66
CA ARG A 71 -4.99 -4.48 3.73
C ARG A 71 -4.40 -4.37 2.34
N TYR A 72 -3.40 -3.51 2.23
CA TYR A 72 -2.64 -3.29 1.01
C TYR A 72 -1.15 -3.57 1.27
N LYS A 73 -0.46 -4.02 0.24
CA LYS A 73 1.01 -4.07 0.17
C LYS A 73 1.55 -2.79 -0.45
N ILE A 74 2.64 -2.29 0.12
CA ILE A 74 3.47 -1.25 -0.47
C ILE A 74 4.87 -1.80 -0.68
N TYR A 75 5.51 -1.38 -1.77
CA TYR A 75 6.90 -1.72 -2.05
C TYR A 75 7.74 -0.48 -1.81
N ILE A 76 8.79 -0.64 -1.00
CA ILE A 76 9.72 0.43 -0.65
C ILE A 76 11.11 -0.04 -1.05
N ASN A 77 11.78 0.77 -1.87
CA ASN A 77 13.19 0.58 -2.15
C ASN A 77 13.99 1.25 -1.03
N VAL A 78 14.94 0.53 -0.46
CA VAL A 78 15.86 1.05 0.57
C VAL A 78 17.24 1.14 -0.06
N GLU A 79 17.74 2.36 -0.23
CA GLU A 79 19.04 2.63 -0.84
C GLU A 79 20.09 2.94 0.24
N GLY A 80 21.35 2.58 -0.02
CA GLY A 80 22.50 2.95 0.83
C GLY A 80 22.68 2.12 2.11
N VAL A 81 21.72 1.26 2.48
CA VAL A 81 21.83 0.36 3.64
C VAL A 81 21.29 -1.03 3.31
N LYS A 82 22.00 -2.08 3.73
CA LYS A 82 21.53 -3.46 3.67
C LYS A 82 20.83 -3.80 4.97
N LEU A 83 19.55 -4.11 4.92
CA LEU A 83 18.79 -4.59 6.05
C LEU A 83 19.06 -6.09 6.25
N GLU A 84 19.30 -6.52 7.49
CA GLU A 84 19.40 -7.94 7.82
C GLU A 84 18.00 -8.56 7.84
N SER A 85 17.82 -9.65 7.08
CA SER A 85 16.55 -10.38 7.01
C SER A 85 16.56 -11.54 7.99
N GLN A 86 15.44 -11.74 8.69
CA GLN A 86 15.19 -12.91 9.53
C GLN A 86 13.95 -13.67 9.05
N GLU A 87 13.91 -14.97 9.33
CA GLU A 87 12.80 -15.83 8.96
C GLU A 87 11.50 -15.53 9.72
N ALA A 88 10.43 -16.05 9.13
CA ALA A 88 9.11 -16.17 9.70
C ALA A 88 9.07 -16.89 11.02
N THR A 89 8.69 -16.18 12.08
CA THR A 89 8.10 -16.86 13.23
C THR A 89 6.72 -16.30 13.51
N GLU A 90 5.74 -17.19 13.70
CA GLU A 90 4.32 -16.87 13.89
C GLU A 90 4.05 -15.85 15.01
N LYS A 91 5.00 -15.69 15.94
CA LYS A 91 4.91 -14.80 17.10
C LYS A 91 5.09 -13.31 16.79
N PHE A 92 5.59 -12.93 15.61
CA PHE A 92 6.04 -11.55 15.34
C PHE A 92 5.42 -10.86 14.11
N TRP A 93 4.54 -11.50 13.35
CA TRP A 93 4.75 -11.37 11.91
C TRP A 93 3.89 -10.41 11.09
N ILE A 94 2.80 -9.87 11.61
CA ILE A 94 2.09 -8.78 10.91
C ILE A 94 1.63 -7.75 11.94
N ASP A 95 2.48 -6.74 12.14
CA ASP A 95 2.13 -5.48 12.81
C ASP A 95 1.96 -4.40 11.72
N PRO A 96 0.80 -4.36 11.04
CA PRO A 96 0.61 -3.49 9.90
C PRO A 96 0.42 -2.04 10.36
N LEU A 97 1.03 -1.11 9.63
CA LEU A 97 0.68 0.29 9.78
C LEU A 97 -0.75 0.52 9.31
N THR A 98 -1.48 1.34 10.05
CA THR A 98 -2.82 1.80 9.70
C THR A 98 -2.71 3.13 8.96
N ALA A 99 -3.23 3.16 7.73
CA ALA A 99 -3.33 4.36 6.91
C ALA A 99 -4.74 4.94 6.98
N PHE A 100 -4.87 6.22 7.31
CA PHE A 100 -6.14 6.91 7.43
C PHE A 100 -6.06 8.31 6.79
N PRO A 101 -7.18 8.88 6.35
CA PRO A 101 -7.17 10.23 5.83
C PRO A 101 -6.79 11.25 6.91
N PHE A 102 -6.18 12.38 6.52
CA PHE A 102 -5.87 13.45 7.46
C PHE A 102 -7.15 14.10 8.00
N ASP A 103 -7.23 14.17 9.33
CA ASP A 103 -8.14 15.03 10.08
C ASP A 103 -7.38 16.24 10.66
N ARG A 104 -8.09 17.12 11.36
CA ARG A 104 -7.50 18.34 11.93
C ARG A 104 -6.36 18.02 12.92
N ASP A 105 -6.54 17.02 13.78
CA ASP A 105 -5.60 16.69 14.85
C ASP A 105 -4.33 16.04 14.30
N SER A 106 -4.47 15.10 13.36
CA SER A 106 -3.35 14.47 12.66
C SER A 106 -2.58 15.46 11.80
N LEU A 107 -3.26 16.42 11.15
CA LEU A 107 -2.60 17.50 10.42
C LEU A 107 -1.84 18.43 11.37
N GLN A 108 -2.41 18.79 12.52
CA GLN A 108 -1.73 19.62 13.53
C GLN A 108 -0.44 18.96 14.01
N LYS A 109 -0.48 17.67 14.31
CA LYS A 109 0.71 16.89 14.70
C LYS A 109 1.74 16.83 13.57
N LEU A 110 1.31 16.61 12.34
CA LEU A 110 2.23 16.58 11.19
C LEU A 110 2.92 17.93 10.98
N ILE A 111 2.22 19.07 11.11
CA ILE A 111 2.80 20.41 10.97
C ILE A 111 3.84 20.68 12.08
N ARG A 112 3.65 20.16 13.30
CA ARG A 112 4.62 20.27 14.41
C ARG A 112 5.91 19.52 14.12
N ASP A 113 5.76 18.28 13.67
CA ASP A 113 6.84 17.31 13.70
C ASP A 113 7.58 17.19 12.35
N TYR A 114 6.98 17.69 11.27
CA TYR A 114 7.51 17.49 9.92
C TYR A 114 7.36 18.71 9.01
N PRO A 115 8.37 19.05 8.18
CA PRO A 115 8.24 20.10 7.18
C PRO A 115 7.26 19.68 6.08
N ILE A 116 6.05 20.24 6.11
CA ILE A 116 5.02 20.00 5.09
C ILE A 116 5.26 20.88 3.86
N THR A 117 5.16 20.29 2.66
CA THR A 117 5.24 21.05 1.41
C THR A 117 3.90 21.71 1.05
N LYS A 118 3.95 22.75 0.21
CA LYS A 118 2.73 23.40 -0.31
C LYS A 118 1.85 22.43 -1.11
N ASP A 119 2.46 21.49 -1.82
CA ASP A 119 1.75 20.51 -2.63
C ASP A 119 1.02 19.48 -1.77
N ASP A 120 1.62 19.08 -0.65
CA ASP A 120 0.98 18.20 0.33
C ASP A 120 -0.26 18.88 0.95
N LEU A 121 -0.14 20.14 1.40
CA LEU A 121 -1.28 20.92 1.91
C LEU A 121 -2.39 21.07 0.86
N ALA A 122 -2.03 21.36 -0.39
CA ALA A 122 -2.99 21.47 -1.48
C ALA A 122 -3.69 20.14 -1.77
N ALA A 123 -2.99 19.00 -1.66
CA ALA A 123 -3.58 17.69 -1.80
C ALA A 123 -4.51 17.35 -0.63
N ILE A 124 -4.13 17.68 0.60
CA ILE A 124 -4.97 17.48 1.80
C ILE A 124 -6.27 18.29 1.70
N LEU A 125 -6.21 19.57 1.28
CA LEU A 125 -7.41 20.39 1.06
C LEU A 125 -8.35 19.80 0.02
N ARG A 126 -7.81 19.25 -1.08
CA ARG A 126 -8.61 18.65 -2.14
C ARG A 126 -9.31 17.37 -1.72
N SER A 127 -8.91 16.74 -0.61
CA SER A 127 -9.61 15.57 -0.06
C SER A 127 -11.02 15.91 0.43
N GLY A 128 -11.27 17.18 0.77
CA GLY A 128 -12.55 17.64 1.32
C GLY A 128 -12.77 17.29 2.80
N ILE A 129 -11.80 16.63 3.44
CA ILE A 129 -11.89 16.20 4.85
C ILE A 129 -11.57 17.34 5.80
N ILE A 130 -10.69 18.25 5.39
CA ILE A 130 -10.27 19.44 6.14
C ILE A 130 -10.62 20.69 5.33
N SER A 131 -11.19 21.70 5.97
CA SER A 131 -11.56 22.95 5.30
C SER A 131 -10.37 23.91 5.19
N LYS A 132 -10.50 24.90 4.28
CA LYS A 132 -9.52 25.99 4.16
C LYS A 132 -9.41 26.82 5.45
N GLN A 133 -10.51 26.96 6.18
CA GLN A 133 -10.52 27.68 7.45
C GLN A 133 -9.74 26.91 8.51
N ASP A 134 -9.95 25.59 8.61
CA ASP A 134 -9.21 24.74 9.55
C ASP A 134 -7.69 24.84 9.33
N ILE A 135 -7.24 24.79 8.08
CA ILE A 135 -5.80 24.95 7.78
C ILE A 135 -5.30 26.35 8.15
N ARG A 136 -6.09 27.40 7.89
CA ARG A 136 -5.69 28.77 8.27
C ARG A 136 -5.57 28.91 9.78
N ASP A 137 -6.52 28.37 10.53
CA ASP A 137 -6.53 28.42 11.99
C ASP A 137 -5.31 27.68 12.54
N LEU A 138 -5.03 26.47 12.03
CA LEU A 138 -3.84 25.69 12.37
C LEU A 138 -2.54 26.47 12.09
N LEU A 139 -2.37 27.02 10.88
CA LEU A 139 -1.16 27.78 10.54
C LEU A 139 -1.00 29.04 11.40
N THR A 140 -2.12 29.66 11.80
CA THR A 140 -2.09 30.83 12.68
C THR A 140 -1.62 30.45 14.08
N GLU A 141 -2.15 29.35 14.64
CA GLU A 141 -1.71 28.78 15.93
C GLU A 141 -0.20 28.48 15.94
N PHE A 142 0.41 28.09 14.81
CA PHE A 142 1.84 27.81 14.69
C PHE A 142 2.73 29.05 14.54
N SER A 143 2.15 30.19 14.17
CA SER A 143 2.88 31.44 13.95
C SER A 143 2.93 32.35 15.19
N GLN A 144 2.30 31.92 16.28
CA GLN A 144 2.32 32.56 17.61
C GLN A 144 3.39 31.91 18.49
#